data_AF-A0A3N5GI90-F1
#
_entry.id   AF-A0A3N5GI90-F1
#
_cell.length_a   1.000
_cell.length_b   1.000
_cell.length_c   1.000
_cell.angle_alpha   90.00
_cell.angle_beta   90.00
_cell.angle_gamma   90.00
#
_symmetry.space_group_name_H-M   'P 1'
#
loop_
_entity.id
_entity.type
_entity.pdbx_description
1 polymer ?
#
loop_
_entity_poly.entity_id
_entity_poly.type
_entity_poly.pdbx_seq_one_letter_code
_entity_poly.pdbx_strand_id
1 'polypeptide(L)'
;TNVQVGHVGLRPTDPDWPAVQVANRVLGGGSTGRLFQSLREKHGWTYGAYSGWSKPVDLGTFNASANCRTEVSDSALTEMLSQIDRIVKEPVSDTDLSSAKSYIVGNFPTTIETPSQIATQIGQVKLLGLDKSYLENYRKEVAKVTTADVQRVMKSHLHPDKLAVVLVGDAVAIKDKIEPIASVALYDIEGNPISLDELSVQGTDFDFDTSALKNLTAIYAVKYQEMNLGDMNLSLTKSKSEFASTQTITGMITLNEEQKFGSEFEPLAYKFSMAAGPQQMSSELSFTDGVAKGRVEGGKDGPKDVNTTLVKGAILKSAVDFLIGTLPLETGKTFKFPVLDPQSGSLENITIEVVGEEDLMVPAGSYATYKVRVKSADGEQMMYVQKASPHLMVKQEVPAQGLNIELKSVKM
;
A
#
# COMPACT_ATOMS: atom_id res chain seq x y z
N THR A 1 1.98 -4.49 8.67
CA THR A 1 3.30 -3.85 8.55
C THR A 1 4.28 -4.75 7.81
N ASN A 2 4.85 -4.25 6.71
CA ASN A 2 5.99 -4.85 6.03
C ASN A 2 7.26 -4.33 6.71
N VAL A 3 8.11 -5.24 7.19
CA VAL A 3 9.36 -4.94 7.87
C VAL A 3 10.50 -5.36 6.95
N GLN A 4 11.38 -4.43 6.62
CA GLN A 4 12.62 -4.65 5.88
C GLN A 4 13.80 -4.15 6.70
N VAL A 5 14.83 -4.99 6.82
CA VAL A 5 16.05 -4.68 7.56
C VAL A 5 17.24 -5.10 6.69
N GLY A 6 18.25 -4.25 6.53
CA GLY A 6 19.38 -4.62 5.68
C GLY A 6 20.54 -3.63 5.68
N HIS A 7 21.65 -4.03 5.05
CA HIS A 7 22.81 -3.18 4.84
C HIS A 7 23.57 -3.60 3.58
N VAL A 8 24.59 -2.82 3.20
CA VAL A 8 25.51 -3.16 2.10
C VAL A 8 26.23 -4.47 2.41
N GLY A 9 26.16 -5.42 1.49
CA GLY A 9 26.72 -6.76 1.61
C GLY A 9 28.08 -6.89 0.94
N LEU A 10 28.29 -8.05 0.32
CA LEU A 10 29.60 -8.48 -0.17
C LEU A 10 29.67 -8.45 -1.68
N ARG A 11 30.91 -8.40 -2.20
CA ARG A 11 31.16 -8.63 -3.62
C ARG A 11 30.96 -10.11 -3.96
N PRO A 12 30.55 -10.43 -5.19
CA PRO A 12 30.31 -11.81 -5.61
C PRO A 12 31.55 -12.71 -5.55
N THR A 13 32.74 -12.12 -5.69
CA THR A 13 34.05 -12.79 -5.68
C THR A 13 34.65 -12.94 -4.28
N ASP A 14 33.95 -12.53 -3.22
CA ASP A 14 34.44 -12.65 -1.86
C ASP A 14 34.64 -14.14 -1.50
N PRO A 15 35.81 -14.54 -0.97
CA PRO A 15 36.08 -15.94 -0.64
C PRO A 15 35.18 -16.48 0.49
N ASP A 16 34.57 -15.60 1.30
CA ASP A 16 33.69 -15.99 2.39
C ASP A 16 32.28 -16.40 1.92
N TRP A 17 31.98 -16.29 0.63
CA TRP A 17 30.65 -16.58 0.07
C TRP A 17 30.06 -17.94 0.49
N PRO A 18 30.80 -19.07 0.48
CA PRO A 18 30.27 -20.36 0.93
C PRO A 18 29.84 -20.34 2.41
N ALA A 19 30.65 -19.72 3.29
CA ALA A 19 30.35 -19.64 4.71
C ALA A 19 29.18 -18.69 5.00
N VAL A 20 29.08 -17.57 4.26
CA VAL A 20 27.95 -16.63 4.34
C VAL A 20 26.65 -17.29 3.92
N GLN A 21 26.65 -18.11 2.87
CA GLN A 21 25.43 -18.83 2.46
C GLN A 21 24.98 -19.87 3.49
N VAL A 22 25.92 -20.60 4.09
CA VAL A 22 25.61 -21.52 5.20
C VAL A 22 25.03 -20.76 6.39
N ALA A 23 25.66 -19.65 6.79
CA ALA A 23 25.19 -18.80 7.88
C ALA A 23 23.78 -18.25 7.60
N ASN A 24 23.54 -17.75 6.38
CA ASN A 24 22.23 -17.24 5.99
C ASN A 24 21.16 -18.34 6.02
N ARG A 25 21.50 -19.58 5.64
CA ARG A 25 20.55 -20.69 5.70
C ARG A 25 20.10 -20.99 7.13
N VAL A 26 20.99 -20.82 8.10
CA VAL A 26 20.68 -20.90 9.54
C VAL A 26 19.85 -19.70 10.01
N LEU A 27 20.18 -18.48 9.57
CA LEU A 27 19.45 -17.28 9.97
C LEU A 27 18.00 -17.26 9.44
N GLY A 28 17.84 -17.33 8.12
CA GLY A 28 16.56 -17.06 7.48
C GLY A 28 16.43 -17.50 6.02
N GLY A 29 17.36 -18.28 5.49
CA GLY A 29 17.32 -18.78 4.10
C GLY A 29 16.27 -19.87 3.83
N GLY A 30 15.23 -19.98 4.65
CA GLY A 30 14.15 -20.95 4.52
C GLY A 30 13.37 -21.16 5.82
N SER A 31 12.33 -22.00 5.78
CA SER A 31 11.40 -22.23 6.91
C SER A 31 12.02 -22.86 8.16
N THR A 32 13.19 -23.47 8.03
CA THR A 32 13.95 -24.02 9.17
C THR A 32 14.91 -23.01 9.79
N GLY A 33 15.03 -21.80 9.25
CA GLY A 33 15.91 -20.76 9.77
C GLY A 33 15.37 -20.12 11.05
N ARG A 34 16.26 -19.54 11.86
CA ARG A 34 15.94 -18.88 13.15
C ARG A 34 14.83 -17.84 13.04
N LEU A 35 14.84 -17.01 11.99
CA LEU A 35 13.82 -15.98 11.77
C LEU A 35 12.42 -16.59 11.59
N PHE A 36 12.29 -17.62 10.75
CA PHE A 36 11.02 -18.30 10.54
C PHE A 36 10.58 -19.02 11.82
N GLN A 37 11.46 -19.80 12.45
CA GLN A 37 11.14 -20.51 13.68
C GLN A 37 10.70 -19.58 14.81
N SER A 38 11.33 -18.40 14.94
CA SER A 38 10.94 -17.45 15.98
C SER A 38 9.66 -16.69 15.62
N LEU A 39 9.65 -15.93 14.52
CA LEU A 39 8.53 -15.02 14.23
C LEU A 39 7.27 -15.77 13.77
N ARG A 40 7.40 -16.89 13.05
CA ARG A 40 6.28 -17.68 12.53
C ARG A 40 5.88 -18.78 13.51
N GLU A 41 6.75 -19.74 13.78
CA GLU A 41 6.37 -20.96 14.51
C GLU A 41 6.13 -20.68 16.00
N LYS A 42 7.05 -19.96 16.65
CA LYS A 42 6.94 -19.67 18.08
C LYS A 42 5.92 -18.58 18.39
N HIS A 43 5.89 -17.51 17.60
CA HIS A 43 5.10 -16.31 17.92
C HIS A 43 3.83 -16.10 17.08
N GLY A 44 3.73 -16.68 15.88
CA GLY A 44 2.54 -16.53 15.02
C GLY A 44 2.29 -15.09 14.53
N TRP A 45 3.31 -14.24 14.50
CA TRP A 45 3.18 -12.82 14.14
C TRP A 45 3.19 -12.56 12.63
N THR A 46 3.83 -13.44 11.87
CA THR A 46 3.97 -13.37 10.42
C THR A 46 3.47 -14.65 9.74
N TYR A 47 3.31 -14.63 8.42
CA TYR A 47 3.22 -15.83 7.60
C TYR A 47 4.61 -16.45 7.34
N GLY A 48 5.65 -15.60 7.26
CA GLY A 48 7.03 -16.03 7.10
C GLY A 48 8.03 -14.90 7.38
N ALA A 49 9.22 -15.26 7.84
CA ALA A 49 10.33 -14.34 8.03
C ALA A 49 11.60 -14.96 7.47
N TYR A 50 12.35 -14.18 6.69
CA TYR A 50 13.46 -14.68 5.88
C TYR A 50 14.63 -13.71 5.86
N SER A 51 15.79 -14.21 5.43
CA SER A 51 16.97 -13.40 5.14
C SER A 51 17.70 -13.87 3.90
N GLY A 52 18.39 -12.95 3.24
CA GLY A 52 19.12 -13.19 2.00
C GLY A 52 20.35 -12.31 1.87
N TRP A 53 21.28 -12.78 1.04
CA TRP A 53 22.41 -12.00 0.55
C TRP A 53 22.32 -11.94 -0.96
N SER A 54 22.22 -10.73 -1.52
CA SER A 54 22.20 -10.55 -2.97
C SER A 54 23.62 -10.67 -3.54
N LYS A 55 23.72 -11.17 -4.78
CA LYS A 55 24.98 -11.40 -5.49
C LYS A 55 25.02 -10.68 -6.85
N PRO A 56 24.96 -9.34 -6.90
CA PRO A 56 25.08 -8.57 -8.14
C PRO A 56 26.54 -8.54 -8.62
N VAL A 57 26.78 -7.90 -9.77
CA VAL A 57 28.14 -7.72 -10.34
C VAL A 57 29.05 -6.91 -9.42
N ASP A 58 28.49 -5.94 -8.67
CA ASP A 58 29.21 -5.12 -7.70
C ASP A 58 28.87 -5.56 -6.26
N LEU A 59 28.89 -4.63 -5.30
CA LEU A 59 28.48 -4.86 -3.92
C LEU A 59 27.02 -5.29 -3.84
N GLY A 60 26.80 -6.44 -3.20
CA GLY A 60 25.48 -6.93 -2.84
C GLY A 60 24.90 -6.25 -1.61
N THR A 61 23.87 -6.86 -1.08
CA THR A 61 23.12 -6.42 0.10
C THR A 61 22.80 -7.62 0.97
N PHE A 62 22.81 -7.41 2.27
CA PHE A 62 22.11 -8.27 3.21
C PHE A 62 20.70 -7.72 3.41
N ASN A 63 19.69 -8.57 3.41
CA ASN A 63 18.34 -8.20 3.79
C ASN A 63 17.69 -9.28 4.66
N ALA A 64 16.83 -8.85 5.60
CA ALA A 64 15.90 -9.66 6.34
C ALA A 64 14.51 -9.02 6.27
N SER A 65 13.46 -9.83 6.22
CA SER A 65 12.11 -9.33 6.04
C SER A 65 11.03 -10.19 6.69
N ALA A 66 9.92 -9.54 7.03
CA ALA A 66 8.71 -10.17 7.52
C ALA A 66 7.48 -9.27 7.24
N ASN A 67 6.31 -9.87 7.05
CA ASN A 67 5.04 -9.16 7.02
C ASN A 67 4.22 -9.56 8.24
N CYS A 68 3.99 -8.61 9.15
CA CYS A 68 3.29 -8.85 10.39
C CYS A 68 2.05 -7.97 10.51
N ARG A 69 1.16 -8.32 11.45
CA ARG A 69 0.02 -7.48 11.79
C ARG A 69 0.51 -6.22 12.52
N THR A 70 -0.23 -5.11 12.36
CA THR A 70 0.19 -3.79 12.84
C THR A 70 0.48 -3.78 14.34
N GLU A 71 -0.32 -4.50 15.13
CA GLU A 71 -0.25 -4.52 16.58
C GLU A 71 1.01 -5.18 17.17
N VAL A 72 1.73 -5.98 16.38
CA VAL A 72 2.97 -6.69 16.78
C VAL A 72 4.22 -6.21 16.04
N SER A 73 4.15 -5.04 15.39
CA SER A 73 5.25 -4.52 14.54
C SER A 73 6.56 -4.31 15.32
N ASP A 74 6.47 -3.75 16.51
CA ASP A 74 7.56 -3.51 17.45
C ASP A 74 8.20 -4.81 17.94
N SER A 75 7.36 -5.76 18.33
CA SER A 75 7.78 -7.08 18.82
C SER A 75 8.46 -7.88 17.70
N ALA A 76 7.91 -7.85 16.49
CA ALA A 76 8.48 -8.52 15.33
C ALA A 76 9.83 -7.91 14.91
N LEU A 77 9.95 -6.58 14.89
CA LEU A 77 11.22 -5.90 14.62
C LEU A 77 12.27 -6.25 15.68
N THR A 78 11.91 -6.14 16.97
CA THR A 78 12.81 -6.44 18.08
C THR A 78 13.33 -7.88 18.01
N GLU A 79 12.44 -8.84 17.76
CA GLU A 79 12.82 -10.25 17.63
C GLU A 79 13.70 -10.50 16.39
N MET A 80 13.40 -9.87 15.26
CA MET A 80 14.23 -9.95 14.06
C MET A 80 15.66 -9.43 14.32
N LEU A 81 15.78 -8.24 14.94
CA LEU A 81 17.07 -7.65 15.29
C LEU A 81 17.82 -8.52 16.31
N SER A 82 17.10 -9.11 17.28
CA SER A 82 17.67 -10.06 18.25
C SER A 82 18.26 -11.29 17.56
N GLN A 83 17.55 -11.91 16.60
CA GLN A 83 18.09 -13.08 15.89
C GLN A 83 19.30 -12.73 15.00
N ILE A 84 19.30 -11.54 14.40
CA ILE A 84 20.44 -11.01 13.63
C ILE A 84 21.65 -10.79 14.55
N ASP A 85 21.46 -10.21 15.72
CA ASP A 85 22.53 -10.00 16.71
C ASP A 85 23.07 -11.33 17.25
N ARG A 86 22.18 -12.29 17.54
CA ARG A 86 22.54 -13.60 18.07
C ARG A 86 23.37 -14.42 17.10
N ILE A 87 23.11 -14.41 15.80
CA ILE A 87 23.97 -15.14 14.85
C ILE A 87 25.39 -14.54 14.74
N VAL A 88 25.54 -13.24 15.05
CA VAL A 88 26.84 -12.57 15.11
C VAL A 88 27.60 -12.85 16.41
N LYS A 89 26.89 -13.07 17.53
CA LYS A 89 27.47 -13.26 18.87
C LYS A 89 27.62 -14.71 19.32
N GLU A 90 26.69 -15.58 18.93
CA GLU A 90 26.59 -16.96 19.40
C GLU A 90 26.97 -17.96 18.30
N PRO A 91 27.75 -19.01 18.61
CA PRO A 91 28.01 -20.09 17.66
C PRO A 91 26.73 -20.81 17.26
N VAL A 92 26.65 -21.20 15.99
CA VAL A 92 25.58 -22.08 15.50
C VAL A 92 25.77 -23.50 16.04
N SER A 93 24.69 -24.23 16.25
CA SER A 93 24.78 -25.63 16.68
C SER A 93 25.29 -26.53 15.56
N ASP A 94 25.89 -27.66 15.90
CA ASP A 94 26.34 -28.65 14.91
C ASP A 94 25.15 -29.20 14.08
N THR A 95 23.98 -29.32 14.70
CA THR A 95 22.74 -29.71 14.02
C THR A 95 22.29 -28.68 12.99
N ASP A 96 22.32 -27.38 13.34
CA ASP A 96 21.98 -26.32 12.41
C ASP A 96 22.98 -26.24 11.25
N LEU A 97 24.29 -26.34 11.57
CA LEU A 97 25.35 -26.32 10.58
C LEU A 97 25.23 -27.50 9.60
N SER A 98 25.09 -28.72 10.11
CA SER A 98 24.96 -29.91 9.27
C SER A 98 23.69 -29.89 8.41
N SER A 99 22.58 -29.42 8.96
CA SER A 99 21.31 -29.26 8.23
C SER A 99 21.45 -28.22 7.11
N ALA A 100 22.04 -27.06 7.40
CA ALA A 100 22.26 -26.00 6.42
C ALA A 100 23.16 -26.47 5.26
N LYS A 101 24.30 -27.12 5.59
CA LYS A 101 25.23 -27.66 4.58
C LYS A 101 24.56 -28.72 3.71
N SER A 102 23.85 -29.67 4.35
CA SER A 102 23.16 -30.75 3.63
C SER A 102 22.08 -30.20 2.71
N TYR A 103 21.33 -29.19 3.14
CA TYR A 103 20.33 -28.53 2.30
C TYR A 103 20.98 -27.87 1.08
N ILE A 104 22.03 -27.05 1.27
CA ILE A 104 22.68 -26.33 0.17
C ILE A 104 23.30 -27.31 -0.84
N VAL A 105 24.00 -28.34 -0.35
CA VAL A 105 24.63 -29.37 -1.20
C VAL A 105 23.58 -30.20 -1.93
N GLY A 106 22.50 -30.59 -1.24
CA GLY A 106 21.42 -31.41 -1.78
C GLY A 106 20.51 -30.65 -2.75
N ASN A 107 20.39 -29.33 -2.61
CA ASN A 107 19.62 -28.50 -3.54
C ASN A 107 20.42 -28.13 -4.80
N PHE A 108 21.76 -28.16 -4.78
CA PHE A 108 22.54 -27.77 -5.95
C PHE A 108 22.19 -28.53 -7.24
N PRO A 109 21.98 -29.86 -7.26
CA PRO A 109 21.56 -30.58 -8.45
C PRO A 109 20.26 -30.05 -9.09
N THR A 110 19.30 -29.56 -8.30
CA THR A 110 18.03 -29.03 -8.81
C THR A 110 18.22 -27.72 -9.58
N THR A 111 19.36 -27.05 -9.38
CA THR A 111 19.73 -25.82 -10.07
C THR A 111 20.41 -26.03 -11.43
N ILE A 112 20.56 -27.29 -11.88
CA ILE A 112 21.24 -27.67 -13.13
C ILE A 112 20.53 -28.82 -13.87
N GLU A 113 19.22 -28.98 -13.71
CA GLU A 113 18.44 -30.09 -14.31
C GLU A 113 18.15 -29.88 -15.81
N THR A 114 18.06 -28.61 -16.23
CA THR A 114 17.70 -28.23 -17.60
C THR A 114 18.82 -27.46 -18.30
N PRO A 115 18.88 -27.46 -19.65
CA PRO A 115 19.85 -26.67 -20.40
C PRO A 115 19.83 -25.18 -20.03
N SER A 116 18.63 -24.60 -19.82
CA SER A 116 18.48 -23.18 -19.43
C SER A 116 19.03 -22.89 -18.04
N GLN A 117 18.86 -23.79 -17.08
CA GLN A 117 19.44 -23.67 -15.74
C GLN A 117 20.98 -23.76 -15.78
N ILE A 118 21.53 -24.71 -16.53
CA ILE A 118 22.98 -24.84 -16.74
C ILE A 118 23.53 -23.56 -17.39
N ALA A 119 22.89 -23.07 -18.45
CA ALA A 119 23.29 -21.83 -19.12
C ALA A 119 23.25 -20.63 -18.16
N THR A 120 22.26 -20.57 -17.27
CA THR A 120 22.16 -19.53 -16.22
C THR A 120 23.34 -19.60 -15.26
N GLN A 121 23.70 -20.77 -14.75
CA GLN A 121 24.84 -20.94 -13.83
C GLN A 121 26.16 -20.54 -14.48
N ILE A 122 26.43 -21.00 -15.71
CA ILE A 122 27.65 -20.66 -16.46
C ILE A 122 27.68 -19.16 -16.77
N GLY A 123 26.54 -18.60 -17.18
CA GLY A 123 26.37 -17.18 -17.43
C GLY A 123 26.70 -16.35 -16.19
N GLN A 124 26.20 -16.74 -15.02
CA GLN A 124 26.48 -16.07 -13.75
C GLN A 124 27.96 -16.15 -13.36
N VAL A 125 28.61 -17.30 -13.51
CA VAL A 125 30.06 -17.42 -13.26
C VAL A 125 30.83 -16.41 -14.09
N LYS A 126 30.52 -16.31 -15.38
CA LYS A 126 31.19 -15.36 -16.29
C LYS A 126 30.85 -13.91 -15.97
N LEU A 127 29.57 -13.60 -15.76
CA LEU A 127 29.08 -12.24 -15.52
C LEU A 127 29.63 -11.66 -14.21
N LEU A 128 29.72 -12.47 -13.17
CA LEU A 128 30.17 -12.08 -11.84
C LEU A 128 31.70 -12.17 -11.67
N GLY A 129 32.43 -12.56 -12.72
CA GLY A 129 33.89 -12.70 -12.68
C GLY A 129 34.37 -13.80 -11.72
N LEU A 130 33.58 -14.85 -11.53
CA LEU A 130 33.96 -15.97 -10.66
C LEU A 130 34.99 -16.87 -11.35
N ASP A 131 35.75 -17.62 -10.54
CA ASP A 131 36.67 -18.62 -11.07
C ASP A 131 35.93 -19.69 -11.89
N LYS A 132 36.54 -20.17 -12.98
CA LYS A 132 35.92 -21.19 -13.85
C LYS A 132 35.58 -22.49 -13.11
N SER A 133 36.34 -22.82 -12.07
CA SER A 133 36.11 -23.98 -11.21
C SER A 133 35.05 -23.76 -10.14
N TYR A 134 34.41 -22.58 -10.08
CA TYR A 134 33.44 -22.22 -9.04
C TYR A 134 32.32 -23.26 -8.91
N LEU A 135 31.69 -23.67 -10.01
CA LEU A 135 30.60 -24.64 -9.99
C LEU A 135 31.07 -26.05 -9.60
N GLU A 136 32.28 -26.45 -10.01
CA GLU A 136 32.87 -27.74 -9.67
C GLU A 136 33.20 -27.85 -8.18
N ASN A 137 33.68 -26.73 -7.61
CA ASN A 137 34.13 -26.66 -6.23
C ASN A 137 33.01 -26.25 -5.26
N TYR A 138 31.92 -25.66 -5.73
CA TYR A 138 30.86 -25.09 -4.89
C TYR A 138 30.40 -26.02 -3.75
N ARG A 139 30.02 -27.25 -4.08
CA ARG A 139 29.57 -28.24 -3.08
C ARG A 139 30.68 -28.62 -2.09
N LYS A 140 31.93 -28.71 -2.56
CA LYS A 140 33.09 -29.03 -1.71
C LYS A 140 33.38 -27.90 -0.73
N GLU A 141 33.34 -26.66 -1.20
CA GLU A 141 33.59 -25.49 -0.35
C GLU A 141 32.49 -25.32 0.70
N VAL A 142 31.22 -25.51 0.33
CA VAL A 142 30.11 -25.54 1.32
C VAL A 142 30.29 -26.68 2.34
N ALA A 143 30.68 -27.87 1.89
CA ALA A 143 30.89 -29.03 2.76
C ALA A 143 32.06 -28.86 3.75
N LYS A 144 33.01 -27.96 3.49
CA LYS A 144 34.14 -27.67 4.39
C LYS A 144 33.81 -26.65 5.48
N VAL A 145 32.75 -25.85 5.31
CA VAL A 145 32.40 -24.78 6.26
C VAL A 145 32.25 -25.34 7.68
N THR A 146 32.89 -24.68 8.63
CA THR A 146 32.84 -24.99 10.06
C THR A 146 32.02 -23.96 10.85
N THR A 147 31.66 -24.28 12.09
CA THR A 147 31.02 -23.32 13.01
C THR A 147 31.88 -22.08 13.23
N ALA A 148 33.21 -22.24 13.29
CA ALA A 148 34.15 -21.14 13.43
C ALA A 148 34.15 -20.22 12.20
N ASP A 149 34.04 -20.79 10.99
CA ASP A 149 33.91 -20.00 9.76
C ASP A 149 32.62 -19.19 9.77
N VAL A 150 31.48 -19.81 10.11
CA VAL A 150 30.18 -19.12 10.24
C VAL A 150 30.30 -17.94 11.21
N GLN A 151 30.89 -18.17 12.40
CA GLN A 151 31.07 -17.11 13.37
C GLN A 151 31.93 -15.96 12.84
N ARG A 152 33.07 -16.31 12.21
CA ARG A 152 34.02 -15.34 11.66
C ARG A 152 33.36 -14.47 10.60
N VAL A 153 32.66 -15.07 9.64
CA VAL A 153 32.05 -14.34 8.53
C VAL A 153 30.88 -13.49 8.98
N MET A 154 30.06 -13.97 9.92
CA MET A 154 28.98 -13.14 10.48
C MET A 154 29.53 -11.96 11.27
N LYS A 155 30.59 -12.12 12.05
CA LYS A 155 31.27 -10.98 12.71
C LYS A 155 31.91 -9.99 11.73
N SER A 156 32.40 -10.49 10.60
CA SER A 156 33.13 -9.66 9.63
C SER A 156 32.20 -8.89 8.71
N HIS A 157 31.06 -9.49 8.34
CA HIS A 157 30.25 -9.03 7.21
C HIS A 157 28.82 -8.65 7.58
N LEU A 158 28.27 -9.15 8.68
CA LEU A 158 26.94 -8.78 9.15
C LEU A 158 27.09 -7.74 10.28
N HIS A 159 26.60 -6.53 10.04
CA HIS A 159 26.78 -5.37 10.90
C HIS A 159 25.44 -4.91 11.48
N PRO A 160 24.99 -5.46 12.64
CA PRO A 160 23.73 -5.08 13.26
C PRO A 160 23.63 -3.57 13.57
N ASP A 161 24.76 -2.92 13.85
CA ASP A 161 24.89 -1.49 14.13
C ASP A 161 24.73 -0.58 12.90
N LYS A 162 24.74 -1.15 11.69
CA LYS A 162 24.64 -0.42 10.41
C LYS A 162 23.39 -0.78 9.62
N LEU A 163 22.41 -1.43 10.26
CA LEU A 163 21.17 -1.82 9.60
C LEU A 163 20.31 -0.59 9.30
N ALA A 164 19.93 -0.44 8.04
CA ALA A 164 18.78 0.37 7.67
C ALA A 164 17.51 -0.45 7.94
N VAL A 165 16.54 0.19 8.60
CA VAL A 165 15.24 -0.40 8.94
C VAL A 165 14.17 0.43 8.25
N VAL A 166 13.32 -0.24 7.46
CA VAL A 166 12.16 0.38 6.80
C VAL A 166 10.92 -0.40 7.20
N LEU A 167 9.93 0.31 7.72
CA LEU A 167 8.61 -0.23 8.03
C LEU A 167 7.58 0.46 7.15
N VAL A 168 6.76 -0.32 6.47
CA VAL A 168 5.60 0.18 5.71
C VAL A 168 4.33 -0.32 6.39
N GLY A 169 3.52 0.61 6.89
CA GLY A 169 2.28 0.33 7.62
C GLY A 169 1.63 1.63 8.12
N ASP A 170 0.60 1.47 8.95
CA ASP A 170 -0.06 2.60 9.62
C ASP A 170 0.92 3.25 10.62
N ALA A 171 1.56 4.33 10.19
CA ALA A 171 2.54 5.06 10.99
C ALA A 171 1.95 5.63 12.28
N VAL A 172 0.66 6.00 12.28
CA VAL A 172 -0.04 6.49 13.48
C VAL A 172 -0.11 5.39 14.54
N ALA A 173 -0.36 4.15 14.12
CA ALA A 173 -0.47 3.01 15.03
C ALA A 173 0.89 2.43 15.51
N ILE A 174 1.98 2.65 14.76
CA ILE A 174 3.28 1.99 15.03
C ILE A 174 4.38 2.91 15.52
N LYS A 175 4.41 4.20 15.14
CA LYS A 175 5.58 5.08 15.36
C LYS A 175 6.03 5.07 16.83
N ASP A 176 5.13 5.36 17.75
CA ASP A 176 5.44 5.47 19.18
C ASP A 176 5.94 4.14 19.79
N LYS A 177 5.59 3.00 19.18
CA LYS A 177 6.08 1.68 19.60
C LYS A 177 7.47 1.36 19.06
N ILE A 178 7.86 1.97 17.94
CA ILE A 178 9.16 1.76 17.28
C ILE A 178 10.22 2.73 17.82
N GLU A 179 9.85 3.94 18.25
CA GLU A 179 10.78 4.93 18.80
C GLU A 179 11.68 4.44 19.95
N PRO A 180 11.24 3.55 20.86
CA PRO A 180 12.11 2.95 21.86
C PRO A 180 13.21 2.04 21.28
N ILE A 181 13.05 1.55 20.05
CA ILE A 181 13.99 0.64 19.36
C ILE A 181 15.02 1.46 18.57
N ALA A 182 14.56 2.46 17.80
CA ALA A 182 15.40 3.31 16.97
C ALA A 182 14.71 4.65 16.66
N SER A 183 15.49 5.68 16.30
CA SER A 183 14.94 6.95 15.81
C SER A 183 14.09 6.75 14.56
N VAL A 184 12.87 7.29 14.57
CA VAL A 184 11.91 7.13 13.46
C VAL A 184 11.81 8.43 12.67
N ALA A 185 11.96 8.33 11.35
CA ALA A 185 11.62 9.38 10.40
C ALA A 185 10.50 8.85 9.48
N LEU A 186 9.51 9.69 9.18
CA LEU A 186 8.36 9.33 8.35
C LEU A 186 8.55 9.87 6.93
N TYR A 187 8.18 9.07 5.95
CA TYR A 187 8.23 9.41 4.54
C TYR A 187 6.96 8.94 3.82
N ASP A 188 6.54 9.68 2.79
CA ASP A 188 5.53 9.21 1.85
C ASP A 188 6.11 8.17 0.86
N ILE A 189 5.29 7.69 -0.09
CA ILE A 189 5.70 6.67 -1.06
C ILE A 189 6.68 7.21 -2.11
N GLU A 190 6.73 8.53 -2.29
CA GLU A 190 7.69 9.24 -3.13
C GLU A 190 9.02 9.53 -2.42
N GLY A 191 9.09 9.27 -1.11
CA GLY A 191 10.28 9.50 -0.28
C GLY A 191 10.42 10.92 0.24
N ASN A 192 9.36 11.74 0.19
CA ASN A 192 9.35 13.05 0.82
C ASN A 192 9.09 12.90 2.33
N PRO A 193 9.76 13.71 3.18
CA PRO A 193 9.52 13.67 4.61
C PRO A 193 8.12 14.17 4.95
N ILE A 194 7.46 13.49 5.88
CA ILE A 194 6.13 13.86 6.38
C ILE A 194 6.09 13.91 7.91
N SER A 195 5.09 14.58 8.48
CA SER A 195 4.85 14.60 9.93
C SER A 195 3.73 13.64 10.34
N LEU A 196 3.69 13.27 11.62
CA LEU A 196 2.60 12.45 12.16
C LEU A 196 1.25 13.21 12.09
N ASP A 197 1.29 14.53 12.28
CA ASP A 197 0.10 15.39 12.23
C ASP A 197 -0.53 15.38 10.83
N GLU A 198 0.29 15.32 9.77
CA GLU A 198 -0.18 15.18 8.38
C GLU A 198 -0.88 13.85 8.11
N LEU A 199 -0.55 12.80 8.88
CA LEU A 199 -1.20 11.49 8.82
C LEU A 199 -2.42 11.39 9.72
N SER A 200 -2.46 12.16 10.81
CA SER A 200 -3.62 12.20 11.69
C SER A 200 -4.77 12.92 11.00
N VAL A 201 -5.93 12.26 10.92
CA VAL A 201 -7.12 12.91 10.40
C VAL A 201 -7.67 13.82 11.49
N GLN A 202 -7.69 15.12 11.21
CA GLN A 202 -8.20 16.14 12.12
C GLN A 202 -9.60 16.56 11.69
N GLY A 203 -10.43 16.94 12.65
CA GLY A 203 -11.73 17.53 12.36
C GLY A 203 -11.60 18.88 11.65
N THR A 204 -12.65 19.30 10.97
CA THR A 204 -12.74 20.64 10.35
C THR A 204 -13.86 21.46 10.98
N ASP A 205 -13.63 22.76 11.07
CA ASP A 205 -14.61 23.78 11.47
C ASP A 205 -15.20 24.52 10.26
N PHE A 206 -15.07 23.95 9.06
CA PHE A 206 -15.63 24.51 7.85
C PHE A 206 -17.16 24.65 7.96
N ASP A 207 -17.67 25.81 7.56
CA ASP A 207 -19.10 26.13 7.54
C ASP A 207 -19.67 25.66 6.19
N PHE A 208 -20.42 24.55 6.19
CA PHE A 208 -20.91 23.96 4.96
C PHE A 208 -22.19 24.66 4.50
N ASP A 209 -22.22 25.10 3.24
CA ASP A 209 -23.42 25.67 2.62
C ASP A 209 -23.99 24.76 1.53
N THR A 210 -25.00 23.97 1.87
CA THR A 210 -25.72 23.11 0.91
C THR A 210 -26.94 23.77 0.27
N SER A 211 -27.10 25.10 0.39
CA SER A 211 -28.25 25.82 -0.17
C SER A 211 -28.31 25.76 -1.70
N ALA A 212 -27.16 25.68 -2.36
CA ALA A 212 -27.05 25.56 -3.81
C ALA A 212 -27.42 24.16 -4.35
N LEU A 213 -27.39 23.12 -3.51
CA LEU A 213 -27.72 21.76 -3.93
C LEU A 213 -29.23 21.59 -4.11
N LYS A 214 -29.61 21.16 -5.32
CA LYS A 214 -30.98 20.88 -5.74
C LYS A 214 -31.09 19.45 -6.24
N ASN A 215 -32.33 19.01 -6.47
CA ASN A 215 -32.55 17.75 -7.17
C ASN A 215 -31.83 17.80 -8.52
N LEU A 216 -31.11 16.73 -8.86
CA LEU A 216 -30.51 16.63 -10.18
C LEU A 216 -30.43 15.18 -10.63
N THR A 217 -30.45 14.98 -11.93
CA THR A 217 -30.07 13.73 -12.58
C THR A 217 -29.04 14.03 -13.64
N ALA A 218 -27.93 13.29 -13.64
CA ALA A 218 -26.87 13.44 -14.62
C ALA A 218 -26.45 12.08 -15.19
N ILE A 219 -26.03 12.07 -16.45
CA ILE A 219 -25.47 10.90 -17.11
C ILE A 219 -24.05 11.24 -17.52
N TYR A 220 -23.09 10.38 -17.17
CA TYR A 220 -21.69 10.51 -17.54
C TYR A 220 -21.23 9.31 -18.37
N ALA A 221 -20.42 9.55 -19.39
CA ALA A 221 -19.68 8.51 -20.09
C ALA A 221 -18.49 8.09 -19.24
N VAL A 222 -18.30 6.78 -19.02
CA VAL A 222 -17.16 6.23 -18.28
C VAL A 222 -16.23 5.51 -19.24
N LYS A 223 -14.96 5.89 -19.26
CA LYS A 223 -13.91 5.28 -20.10
C LYS A 223 -12.76 4.79 -19.22
N TYR A 224 -12.19 3.64 -19.57
CA TYR A 224 -10.98 3.10 -18.96
C TYR A 224 -9.95 2.82 -20.06
N GLN A 225 -8.77 3.44 -19.98
CA GLN A 225 -7.72 3.34 -21.01
C GLN A 225 -8.28 3.51 -22.44
N GLU A 226 -9.11 4.55 -22.64
CA GLU A 226 -9.86 4.85 -23.88
C GLU A 226 -11.00 3.87 -24.24
N MET A 227 -11.15 2.74 -23.54
CA MET A 227 -12.26 1.81 -23.73
C MET A 227 -13.52 2.32 -23.03
N ASN A 228 -14.64 2.40 -23.75
CA ASN A 228 -15.92 2.78 -23.17
C ASN A 228 -16.48 1.66 -22.27
N LEU A 229 -16.64 1.94 -20.98
CA LEU A 229 -17.17 1.01 -19.99
C LEU A 229 -18.71 1.09 -19.87
N GLY A 230 -19.31 2.20 -20.28
CA GLY A 230 -20.75 2.44 -20.20
C GLY A 230 -21.10 3.83 -19.70
N ASP A 231 -22.39 4.03 -19.43
CA ASP A 231 -22.90 5.26 -18.87
C ASP A 231 -23.14 5.11 -17.36
N MET A 232 -22.70 6.10 -16.60
CA MET A 232 -22.98 6.27 -15.19
C MET A 232 -24.16 7.21 -14.99
N ASN A 233 -25.20 6.72 -14.33
CA ASN A 233 -26.38 7.50 -13.99
C ASN A 233 -26.26 7.96 -12.54
N LEU A 234 -26.23 9.27 -12.34
CA LEU A 234 -26.21 9.93 -11.04
C LEU A 234 -27.58 10.57 -10.79
N SER A 235 -28.12 10.41 -9.58
CA SER A 235 -29.24 11.21 -9.11
C SER A 235 -28.96 11.76 -7.72
N LEU A 236 -29.37 12.99 -7.47
CA LEU A 236 -29.40 13.61 -6.15
C LEU A 236 -30.83 14.07 -5.88
N THR A 237 -31.34 13.76 -4.70
CA THR A 237 -32.64 14.22 -4.24
C THR A 237 -32.51 14.86 -2.87
N LYS A 238 -33.20 15.99 -2.67
CA LYS A 238 -33.26 16.72 -1.41
C LYS A 238 -34.62 16.51 -0.76
N SER A 239 -34.60 16.10 0.49
CA SER A 239 -35.79 15.98 1.35
C SER A 239 -35.52 16.71 2.66
N LYS A 240 -36.17 17.86 2.86
CA LYS A 240 -35.88 18.76 4.00
C LYS A 240 -34.40 19.18 4.02
N SER A 241 -33.65 18.81 5.07
CA SER A 241 -32.22 19.05 5.27
C SER A 241 -31.35 17.83 4.92
N GLU A 242 -31.94 16.77 4.35
CA GLU A 242 -31.22 15.55 3.98
C GLU A 242 -31.13 15.42 2.46
N PHE A 243 -30.04 14.82 2.01
CA PHE A 243 -29.77 14.50 0.63
C PHE A 243 -29.60 13.00 0.46
N ALA A 244 -30.15 12.45 -0.61
CA ALA A 244 -29.94 11.07 -1.03
C ALA A 244 -29.39 11.06 -2.47
N SER A 245 -28.23 10.43 -2.65
CA SER A 245 -27.61 10.23 -3.94
C SER A 245 -27.62 8.76 -4.34
N THR A 246 -27.83 8.50 -5.63
CA THR A 246 -27.70 7.18 -6.23
C THR A 246 -26.80 7.25 -7.45
N GLN A 247 -25.86 6.33 -7.58
CA GLN A 247 -25.01 6.19 -8.75
C GLN A 247 -25.09 4.74 -9.27
N THR A 248 -25.39 4.58 -10.56
CA THR A 248 -25.45 3.26 -11.19
C THR A 248 -24.68 3.20 -12.49
N ILE A 249 -23.98 2.09 -12.72
CA ILE A 249 -23.37 1.75 -14.00
C ILE A 249 -23.85 0.35 -14.37
N THR A 250 -24.33 0.19 -15.59
CA THR A 250 -24.73 -1.11 -16.14
C THR A 250 -23.99 -1.37 -17.44
N GLY A 251 -23.34 -2.52 -17.56
CA GLY A 251 -22.53 -2.87 -18.73
C GLY A 251 -21.61 -4.04 -18.45
N MET A 252 -20.33 -3.91 -18.82
CA MET A 252 -19.29 -4.90 -18.45
C MET A 252 -19.02 -4.95 -16.94
N ILE A 253 -19.35 -3.85 -16.24
CA ILE A 253 -19.32 -3.72 -14.79
C ILE A 253 -20.73 -3.31 -14.37
N THR A 254 -21.26 -3.96 -13.34
CA THR A 254 -22.46 -3.50 -12.65
C THR A 254 -22.01 -2.83 -11.36
N LEU A 255 -22.35 -1.56 -11.18
CA LEU A 255 -22.10 -0.80 -9.97
C LEU A 255 -23.39 -0.15 -9.52
N ASN A 256 -23.71 -0.26 -8.23
CA ASN A 256 -24.76 0.49 -7.57
C ASN A 256 -24.21 1.07 -6.28
N GLU A 257 -24.28 2.38 -6.14
CA GLU A 257 -23.92 3.12 -4.95
C GLU A 257 -25.10 3.99 -4.52
N GLU A 258 -25.46 3.92 -3.23
CA GLU A 258 -26.49 4.72 -2.61
C GLU A 258 -25.90 5.35 -1.35
N GLN A 259 -26.11 6.65 -1.18
CA GLN A 259 -25.64 7.37 -0.01
C GLN A 259 -26.64 8.40 0.46
N LYS A 260 -26.62 8.68 1.76
CA LYS A 260 -27.37 9.76 2.39
C LYS A 260 -26.46 10.61 3.26
N PHE A 261 -26.65 11.92 3.20
CA PHE A 261 -25.93 12.88 4.01
C PHE A 261 -26.82 14.07 4.39
N GLY A 262 -26.51 14.73 5.50
CA GLY A 262 -27.24 15.91 5.97
C GLY A 262 -26.73 17.23 5.39
N SER A 263 -27.12 18.36 5.99
CA SER A 263 -26.81 19.69 5.47
C SER A 263 -25.36 20.11 5.65
N GLU A 264 -24.64 19.46 6.57
CA GLU A 264 -23.20 19.63 6.83
C GLU A 264 -22.38 18.51 6.17
N PHE A 265 -22.97 17.81 5.19
CA PHE A 265 -22.41 16.59 4.59
C PHE A 265 -22.16 15.44 5.58
N GLU A 266 -22.74 15.50 6.77
CA GLU A 266 -22.61 14.46 7.77
C GLU A 266 -23.19 13.13 7.22
N PRO A 267 -22.43 12.02 7.26
CA PRO A 267 -22.89 10.74 6.73
C PRO A 267 -24.09 10.20 7.50
N LEU A 268 -25.13 9.78 6.79
CA LEU A 268 -26.35 9.20 7.38
C LEU A 268 -26.53 7.71 7.02
N ALA A 269 -26.21 7.33 5.79
CA ALA A 269 -26.23 5.94 5.33
C ALA A 269 -25.36 5.77 4.08
N TYR A 270 -24.81 4.57 3.89
CA TYR A 270 -24.10 4.22 2.65
C TYR A 270 -24.32 2.75 2.30
N LYS A 271 -24.52 2.47 1.02
CA LYS A 271 -24.62 1.14 0.46
C LYS A 271 -23.97 1.08 -0.90
N PHE A 272 -23.16 0.06 -1.13
CA PHE A 272 -22.43 -0.15 -2.37
C PHE A 272 -22.46 -1.61 -2.77
N SER A 273 -22.55 -1.85 -4.07
CA SER A 273 -22.34 -3.15 -4.69
C SER A 273 -21.69 -2.98 -6.05
N MET A 274 -20.69 -3.82 -6.33
CA MET A 274 -20.03 -3.90 -7.62
C MET A 274 -19.83 -5.35 -8.04
N ALA A 275 -20.08 -5.65 -9.30
CA ALA A 275 -19.78 -6.93 -9.93
C ALA A 275 -19.05 -6.71 -11.26
N ALA A 276 -17.90 -7.36 -11.42
CA ALA A 276 -17.11 -7.38 -12.65
C ALA A 276 -16.68 -8.82 -12.95
N GLY A 277 -17.45 -9.51 -13.79
CA GLY A 277 -17.26 -10.96 -14.01
C GLY A 277 -17.42 -11.75 -12.70
N PRO A 278 -16.44 -12.60 -12.31
CA PRO A 278 -16.51 -13.37 -11.06
C PRO A 278 -16.19 -12.53 -9.81
N GLN A 279 -15.66 -11.32 -9.97
CA GLN A 279 -15.30 -10.46 -8.85
C GLN A 279 -16.54 -9.71 -8.36
N GLN A 280 -16.77 -9.77 -7.05
CA GLN A 280 -17.84 -9.05 -6.37
C GLN A 280 -17.27 -8.27 -5.20
N MET A 281 -17.85 -7.10 -4.96
CA MET A 281 -17.54 -6.25 -3.82
C MET A 281 -18.82 -5.58 -3.33
N SER A 282 -18.95 -5.42 -2.02
CA SER A 282 -20.05 -4.68 -1.43
C SER A 282 -19.61 -3.99 -0.16
N SER A 283 -20.30 -2.92 0.20
CA SER A 283 -20.21 -2.39 1.55
C SER A 283 -21.53 -1.75 1.98
N GLU A 284 -21.83 -1.85 3.26
CA GLU A 284 -23.04 -1.29 3.84
C GLU A 284 -22.68 -0.70 5.20
N LEU A 285 -22.84 0.62 5.34
CA LEU A 285 -22.48 1.37 6.53
C LEU A 285 -23.68 2.15 7.07
N SER A 286 -23.79 2.12 8.39
CA SER A 286 -24.73 2.87 9.20
C SER A 286 -23.98 3.83 10.11
N PHE A 287 -24.59 4.96 10.43
CA PHE A 287 -23.96 6.03 11.18
C PHE A 287 -24.81 6.37 12.40
N THR A 288 -24.21 6.31 13.58
CA THR A 288 -24.90 6.63 14.85
C THR A 288 -23.89 7.17 15.84
N ASP A 289 -24.22 8.29 16.49
CA ASP A 289 -23.38 8.95 17.50
C ASP A 289 -21.93 9.21 17.05
N GLY A 290 -21.75 9.62 15.78
CA GLY A 290 -20.43 9.89 15.21
C GLY A 290 -19.60 8.63 14.93
N VAL A 291 -20.19 7.44 14.93
CA VAL A 291 -19.50 6.19 14.61
C VAL A 291 -20.09 5.57 13.35
N ALA A 292 -19.22 5.23 12.39
CA ALA A 292 -19.55 4.44 11.23
C ALA A 292 -19.42 2.95 11.55
N LYS A 293 -20.51 2.19 11.38
CA LYS A 293 -20.55 0.74 11.61
C LYS A 293 -21.10 0.00 10.42
N GLY A 294 -20.48 -1.11 10.07
CA GLY A 294 -20.98 -1.97 9.00
C GLY A 294 -19.95 -2.97 8.53
N ARG A 295 -20.06 -3.38 7.27
CA ARG A 295 -19.22 -4.43 6.71
C ARG A 295 -18.85 -4.11 5.27
N VAL A 296 -17.61 -4.44 4.92
CA VAL A 296 -17.11 -4.47 3.55
C VAL A 296 -16.88 -5.93 3.18
N GLU A 297 -17.33 -6.35 2.01
CA GLU A 297 -17.06 -7.66 1.43
C GLU A 297 -16.34 -7.52 0.09
N GLY A 298 -15.42 -8.44 -0.20
CA GLY A 298 -14.59 -8.39 -1.41
C GLY A 298 -13.40 -7.43 -1.30
N GLY A 299 -12.84 -7.03 -2.44
CA GLY A 299 -11.65 -6.17 -2.50
C GLY A 299 -10.33 -6.89 -2.21
N LYS A 300 -9.21 -6.15 -2.24
CA LYS A 300 -7.85 -6.70 -2.02
C LYS A 300 -7.65 -7.24 -0.60
N ASP A 301 -8.32 -6.63 0.38
CA ASP A 301 -8.16 -6.95 1.80
C ASP A 301 -9.10 -8.05 2.29
N GLY A 302 -10.07 -8.46 1.46
CA GLY A 302 -11.12 -9.39 1.84
C GLY A 302 -12.15 -8.80 2.81
N PRO A 303 -13.09 -9.63 3.32
CA PRO A 303 -14.18 -9.15 4.17
C PRO A 303 -13.69 -8.57 5.50
N LYS A 304 -14.19 -7.39 5.86
CA LYS A 304 -13.85 -6.71 7.13
C LYS A 304 -15.05 -5.98 7.72
N ASP A 305 -15.09 -5.96 9.05
CA ASP A 305 -16.05 -5.13 9.78
C ASP A 305 -15.49 -3.72 9.92
N VAL A 306 -16.37 -2.73 9.76
CA VAL A 306 -16.07 -1.31 9.93
C VAL A 306 -16.65 -0.86 11.27
N ASN A 307 -15.81 -0.21 12.07
CA ASN A 307 -16.19 0.41 13.33
C ASN A 307 -15.27 1.64 13.57
N THR A 308 -15.59 2.72 12.87
CA THR A 308 -14.71 3.90 12.75
C THR A 308 -15.36 5.09 13.43
N THR A 309 -14.67 5.69 14.40
CA THR A 309 -15.12 6.94 15.02
C THR A 309 -14.78 8.10 14.09
N LEU A 310 -15.80 8.88 13.72
CA LEU A 310 -15.67 10.02 12.83
C LEU A 310 -15.17 11.24 13.60
N VAL A 311 -14.33 12.04 12.95
CA VAL A 311 -13.97 13.38 13.42
C VAL A 311 -15.01 14.39 12.98
N LYS A 312 -15.02 15.58 13.61
CA LYS A 312 -15.92 16.67 13.24
C LYS A 312 -15.77 17.03 11.75
N GLY A 313 -16.88 17.15 11.03
CA GLY A 313 -16.90 17.51 9.61
C GLY A 313 -16.41 16.40 8.68
N ALA A 314 -16.27 15.15 9.17
CA ALA A 314 -15.99 14.00 8.32
C ALA A 314 -17.16 13.73 7.37
N ILE A 315 -16.86 13.60 6.08
CA ILE A 315 -17.85 13.33 5.03
C ILE A 315 -17.64 11.97 4.38
N LEU A 316 -18.59 11.48 3.60
CA LEU A 316 -18.36 10.31 2.75
C LEU A 316 -17.45 10.71 1.57
N LYS A 317 -16.45 9.87 1.27
CA LYS A 317 -15.59 10.06 0.08
C LYS A 317 -16.40 10.08 -1.22
N SER A 318 -17.50 9.33 -1.29
CA SER A 318 -18.46 9.34 -2.39
C SER A 318 -19.26 10.64 -2.52
N ALA A 319 -19.22 11.54 -1.55
CA ALA A 319 -19.94 12.83 -1.58
C ALA A 319 -19.03 14.02 -1.94
N VAL A 320 -17.75 13.78 -2.26
CA VAL A 320 -16.75 14.82 -2.51
C VAL A 320 -17.10 15.67 -3.74
N ASP A 321 -17.72 15.09 -4.76
CA ASP A 321 -18.20 15.81 -5.94
C ASP A 321 -19.29 16.83 -5.58
N PHE A 322 -20.23 16.46 -4.70
CA PHE A 322 -21.26 17.36 -4.19
C PHE A 322 -20.68 18.43 -3.28
N LEU A 323 -19.68 18.09 -2.45
CA LEU A 323 -18.95 19.06 -1.63
C LEU A 323 -18.27 20.10 -2.52
N ILE A 324 -17.49 19.69 -3.52
CA ILE A 324 -16.85 20.62 -4.46
C ILE A 324 -17.91 21.52 -5.14
N GLY A 325 -19.08 20.95 -5.43
CA GLY A 325 -20.26 21.67 -5.94
C GLY A 325 -20.69 22.88 -5.12
N THR A 326 -20.38 22.94 -3.83
CA THR A 326 -20.78 24.02 -2.91
C THR A 326 -19.64 24.89 -2.42
N LEU A 327 -18.38 24.51 -2.67
CA LEU A 327 -17.22 25.27 -2.20
C LEU A 327 -17.13 26.65 -2.89
N PRO A 328 -16.62 27.67 -2.19
CA PRO A 328 -16.36 28.99 -2.77
C PRO A 328 -15.08 28.97 -3.63
N LEU A 329 -15.16 28.29 -4.78
CA LEU A 329 -14.02 28.02 -5.67
C LEU A 329 -13.45 29.29 -6.29
N GLU A 330 -12.12 29.39 -6.29
CA GLU A 330 -11.34 30.43 -6.93
C GLU A 330 -9.92 29.91 -7.16
N THR A 331 -9.29 30.27 -8.29
CA THR A 331 -7.94 29.81 -8.63
C THR A 331 -6.95 30.10 -7.51
N GLY A 332 -6.18 29.09 -7.10
CA GLY A 332 -5.21 29.15 -6.01
C GLY A 332 -5.79 28.82 -4.62
N LYS A 333 -7.10 28.66 -4.46
CA LYS A 333 -7.68 28.20 -3.18
C LYS A 333 -7.43 26.72 -2.95
N THR A 334 -7.18 26.38 -1.69
CA THR A 334 -7.02 25.01 -1.21
C THR A 334 -7.92 24.77 -0.02
N PHE A 335 -8.58 23.61 -0.02
CA PHE A 335 -9.42 23.14 1.07
C PHE A 335 -8.95 21.75 1.52
N LYS A 336 -9.11 21.44 2.80
CA LYS A 336 -8.79 20.13 3.37
C LYS A 336 -9.98 19.63 4.15
N PHE A 337 -10.36 18.39 3.91
CA PHE A 337 -11.51 17.77 4.57
C PHE A 337 -11.18 16.35 5.02
N PRO A 338 -11.61 15.96 6.23
CA PRO A 338 -11.62 14.57 6.63
C PRO A 338 -12.71 13.82 5.85
N VAL A 339 -12.37 12.66 5.30
CA VAL A 339 -13.32 11.79 4.59
C VAL A 339 -13.24 10.37 5.12
N LEU A 340 -14.39 9.71 5.22
CA LEU A 340 -14.49 8.28 5.39
C LEU A 340 -14.57 7.65 3.99
N ASP A 341 -13.62 6.78 3.67
CA ASP A 341 -13.76 5.87 2.54
C ASP A 341 -14.65 4.68 2.96
N PRO A 342 -15.88 4.60 2.43
CA PRO A 342 -16.83 3.58 2.86
C PRO A 342 -16.50 2.17 2.31
N GLN A 343 -15.57 2.07 1.37
CA GLN A 343 -15.10 0.79 0.83
C GLN A 343 -13.94 0.21 1.64
N SER A 344 -13.17 1.04 2.34
CA SER A 344 -12.12 0.57 3.24
C SER A 344 -12.48 0.69 4.72
N GLY A 345 -13.47 1.52 5.06
CA GLY A 345 -13.78 1.92 6.43
C GLY A 345 -12.72 2.86 7.05
N SER A 346 -11.71 3.26 6.28
CA SER A 346 -10.63 4.11 6.75
C SER A 346 -11.02 5.58 6.67
N LEU A 347 -10.50 6.35 7.62
CA LEU A 347 -10.62 7.79 7.65
C LEU A 347 -9.32 8.38 7.11
N GLU A 348 -9.41 9.33 6.18
CA GLU A 348 -8.26 10.01 5.59
C GLU A 348 -8.54 11.52 5.40
N ASN A 349 -7.50 12.30 5.14
CA ASN A 349 -7.67 13.69 4.69
C ASN A 349 -7.59 13.74 3.17
N ILE A 350 -8.51 14.48 2.54
CA ILE A 350 -8.34 14.91 1.14
C ILE A 350 -7.91 16.36 1.08
N THR A 351 -7.14 16.70 0.05
CA THR A 351 -6.84 18.08 -0.31
C THR A 351 -7.47 18.41 -1.65
N ILE A 352 -8.26 19.48 -1.69
CA ILE A 352 -8.93 20.00 -2.89
C ILE A 352 -8.25 21.32 -3.24
N GLU A 353 -7.65 21.42 -4.43
CA GLU A 353 -6.91 22.60 -4.88
C GLU A 353 -7.47 23.08 -6.21
N VAL A 354 -7.84 24.36 -6.32
CA VAL A 354 -8.26 24.95 -7.59
C VAL A 354 -7.01 25.41 -8.33
N VAL A 355 -6.55 24.61 -9.29
CA VAL A 355 -5.25 24.81 -9.96
C VAL A 355 -5.33 25.71 -11.18
N GLY A 356 -6.54 26.04 -11.63
CA GLY A 356 -6.76 26.93 -12.76
C GLY A 356 -8.17 26.85 -13.32
N GLU A 357 -8.30 27.31 -14.56
CA GLU A 357 -9.57 27.38 -15.28
C GLU A 357 -9.35 26.87 -16.70
N GLU A 358 -10.36 26.21 -17.26
CA GLU A 358 -10.29 25.60 -18.57
C GLU A 358 -11.68 25.60 -19.22
N ASP A 359 -11.77 26.00 -20.48
CA ASP A 359 -13.00 25.83 -21.27
C ASP A 359 -12.97 24.42 -21.88
N LEU A 360 -13.97 23.62 -21.56
CA LEU A 360 -14.05 22.22 -21.97
C LEU A 360 -15.25 21.97 -22.88
N MET A 361 -15.02 21.14 -23.90
CA MET A 361 -16.07 20.56 -24.71
C MET A 361 -16.23 19.08 -24.35
N VAL A 362 -17.41 18.71 -23.88
CA VAL A 362 -17.83 17.34 -23.55
C VAL A 362 -19.09 16.97 -24.33
N PRO A 363 -19.56 15.72 -24.31
CA PRO A 363 -20.78 15.35 -25.05
C PRO A 363 -22.03 16.17 -24.69
N ALA A 364 -22.12 16.68 -23.46
CA ALA A 364 -23.21 17.55 -23.02
C ALA A 364 -23.14 19.00 -23.56
N GLY A 365 -22.00 19.43 -24.11
CA GLY A 365 -21.81 20.80 -24.61
C GLY A 365 -20.47 21.42 -24.20
N SER A 366 -20.38 22.75 -24.31
CA SER A 366 -19.21 23.54 -23.91
C SER A 366 -19.44 24.21 -22.56
N TYR A 367 -18.47 24.11 -21.67
CA TYR A 367 -18.55 24.63 -20.30
C TYR A 367 -17.28 25.40 -19.95
N ALA A 368 -17.43 26.57 -19.32
CA ALA A 368 -16.35 27.21 -18.60
C ALA A 368 -16.17 26.52 -17.25
N THR A 369 -14.99 25.97 -16.98
CA THR A 369 -14.74 25.14 -15.79
C THR A 369 -13.61 25.67 -14.91
N TYR A 370 -13.71 25.38 -13.62
CA TYR A 370 -12.56 25.32 -12.72
C TYR A 370 -11.89 23.96 -12.87
N LYS A 371 -10.56 23.99 -12.92
CA LYS A 371 -9.70 22.81 -12.86
C LYS A 371 -9.33 22.57 -11.41
N VAL A 372 -9.79 21.47 -10.85
CA VAL A 372 -9.67 21.12 -9.43
C VAL A 372 -8.85 19.86 -9.28
N ARG A 373 -7.75 19.92 -8.55
CA ARG A 373 -6.95 18.77 -8.17
C ARG A 373 -7.46 18.23 -6.84
N VAL A 374 -7.73 16.93 -6.76
CA VAL A 374 -8.08 16.25 -5.51
C VAL A 374 -7.00 15.23 -5.19
N LYS A 375 -6.35 15.38 -4.03
CA LYS A 375 -5.35 14.45 -3.50
C LYS A 375 -5.94 13.64 -2.35
N SER A 376 -5.73 12.34 -2.35
CA SER A 376 -6.16 11.37 -1.32
C SER A 376 -5.09 10.28 -1.14
N ALA A 377 -5.27 9.35 -0.22
CA ALA A 377 -4.34 8.21 -0.05
C ALA A 377 -4.29 7.28 -1.27
N ASP A 378 -5.36 7.25 -2.09
CA ASP A 378 -5.40 6.47 -3.34
C ASP A 378 -4.68 7.16 -4.52
N GLY A 379 -4.15 8.36 -4.29
CA GLY A 379 -3.44 9.16 -5.27
C GLY A 379 -4.16 10.46 -5.64
N GLU A 380 -3.76 11.00 -6.79
CA GLU A 380 -4.24 12.27 -7.33
C GLU A 380 -5.21 12.06 -8.49
N GLN A 381 -6.25 12.90 -8.52
CA GLN A 381 -7.19 13.00 -9.63
C GLN A 381 -7.45 14.46 -10.00
N MET A 382 -7.82 14.68 -11.27
CA MET A 382 -8.24 15.97 -11.78
C MET A 382 -9.75 15.97 -12.02
N MET A 383 -10.43 16.92 -11.42
CA MET A 383 -11.85 17.19 -11.64
C MET A 383 -11.99 18.54 -12.36
N TYR A 384 -12.96 18.62 -13.24
CA TYR A 384 -13.32 19.84 -13.93
C TYR A 384 -14.79 20.13 -13.64
N VAL A 385 -15.05 21.25 -12.99
CA VAL A 385 -16.38 21.61 -12.50
C VAL A 385 -16.84 22.92 -13.10
N GLN A 386 -18.13 23.06 -13.42
CA GLN A 386 -18.65 24.29 -14.01
C GLN A 386 -18.43 25.49 -13.08
N LYS A 387 -18.13 26.66 -13.65
CA LYS A 387 -17.98 27.90 -12.86
C LYS A 387 -19.30 28.39 -12.25
N ALA A 388 -20.44 28.05 -12.85
CA ALA A 388 -21.74 28.38 -12.28
C ALA A 388 -22.03 27.53 -11.04
N SER A 389 -22.59 28.15 -10.00
CA SER A 389 -23.05 27.42 -8.81
C SER A 389 -24.39 26.72 -9.09
N PRO A 390 -24.60 25.47 -8.62
CA PRO A 390 -23.62 24.61 -7.96
C PRO A 390 -22.54 24.12 -8.94
N HIS A 391 -21.28 24.04 -8.52
CA HIS A 391 -20.12 23.66 -9.35
C HIS A 391 -20.15 22.17 -9.75
N LEU A 392 -21.11 21.79 -10.61
CA LEU A 392 -21.26 20.42 -11.09
C LEU A 392 -20.03 19.92 -11.83
N MET A 393 -19.74 18.63 -11.63
CA MET A 393 -18.73 17.91 -12.40
C MET A 393 -19.08 17.87 -13.89
N VAL A 394 -18.12 18.28 -14.71
CA VAL A 394 -18.17 18.22 -16.18
C VAL A 394 -17.27 17.09 -16.68
N LYS A 395 -16.09 16.92 -16.05
CA LYS A 395 -15.12 15.88 -16.38
C LYS A 395 -14.33 15.46 -15.14
N GLN A 396 -13.89 14.20 -15.09
CA GLN A 396 -12.95 13.68 -14.10
C GLN A 396 -11.93 12.76 -14.76
N GLU A 397 -10.67 12.87 -14.35
CA GLU A 397 -9.54 12.09 -14.82
C GLU A 397 -8.79 11.51 -13.62
N VAL A 398 -8.59 10.19 -13.61
CA VAL A 398 -7.82 9.48 -12.59
C VAL A 398 -6.67 8.76 -13.29
N PRO A 399 -5.53 9.45 -13.57
CA PRO A 399 -4.47 8.92 -14.41
C PRO A 399 -3.89 7.60 -13.92
N ALA A 400 -3.73 7.44 -12.60
CA ALA A 400 -3.22 6.21 -11.99
C ALA A 400 -4.09 4.98 -12.27
N GLN A 401 -5.38 5.18 -12.52
CA GLN A 401 -6.35 4.13 -12.83
C GLN A 401 -6.74 4.10 -14.32
N GLY A 402 -6.22 5.03 -15.13
CA GLY A 402 -6.63 5.17 -16.53
C GLY A 402 -8.12 5.50 -16.71
N LEU A 403 -8.79 6.02 -15.69
CA LEU A 403 -10.23 6.32 -15.70
C LEU A 403 -10.48 7.74 -16.19
N ASN A 404 -11.48 7.90 -17.05
CA ASN A 404 -11.94 9.18 -17.55
C ASN A 404 -13.48 9.21 -17.57
N ILE A 405 -14.07 10.25 -17.00
CA ILE A 405 -15.53 10.40 -16.87
C ILE A 405 -15.93 11.74 -17.47
N GLU A 406 -16.90 11.77 -18.38
CA GLU A 406 -17.34 12.99 -19.10
C GLU A 406 -18.86 13.15 -19.06
N LEU A 407 -19.35 14.37 -18.79
CA LEU A 407 -20.78 14.65 -18.74
C LEU A 407 -21.45 14.48 -20.12
N LYS A 408 -22.51 13.68 -20.18
CA LYS A 408 -23.36 13.48 -21.36
C LYS A 408 -24.65 14.28 -21.32
N SER A 409 -25.28 14.34 -20.15
CA SER A 409 -26.49 15.13 -19.95
C SER A 409 -26.70 15.43 -18.47
N VAL A 410 -27.38 16.53 -18.18
CA VAL A 410 -27.81 16.90 -16.84
C VAL A 410 -29.19 17.54 -16.88
N LYS A 411 -29.98 17.27 -15.85
CA LYS A 411 -31.28 17.89 -15.60
C LYS A 411 -31.37 18.26 -14.13
N MET A 412 -31.74 19.50 -13.85
CA MET A 412 -31.94 20.05 -12.50
C MET A 412 -33.41 20.39 -12.25
#